data_AF-A0A7X8EM44-F1
#
_entry.id   AF-A0A7X8EM44-F1
#
_cell.length_a   1.000
_cell.length_b   1.000
_cell.length_c   1.000
_cell.angle_alpha   90.00
_cell.angle_beta   90.00
_cell.angle_gamma   90.00
#
_symmetry.space_group_name_H-M   'P 1'
#
loop_
_entity.id
_entity.type
_entity.pdbx_description
1 polymer ?
#
loop_
_entity_poly.entity_id
_entity_poly.type
_entity_poly.pdbx_seq_one_letter_code
_entity_poly.pdbx_strand_id
1 'polypeptide(L)' 'IEVNIYDPRCCLWFFDLVRFGVRAEPTWILDGRLLFRGIPGWEELREKIDMKGEGGE' A
#
# COMPACT_ATOMS: atom_id res chain seq x y z
N ILE A 1 -15.41 10.22 -1.57
CA ILE A 1 -14.59 9.00 -1.77
C ILE A 1 -14.38 8.43 -0.38
N GLU A 2 -14.88 7.22 -0.12
CA GLU A 2 -14.73 6.54 1.16
C GLU A 2 -13.35 5.87 1.18
N VAL A 3 -12.45 6.32 2.05
CA VAL A 3 -11.07 5.82 2.14
C VAL A 3 -10.97 4.95 3.39
N ASN A 4 -10.85 3.64 3.19
CA ASN A 4 -10.63 2.69 4.28
C ASN A 4 -9.13 2.51 4.51
N ILE A 5 -8.65 2.88 5.69
CA ILE A 5 -7.24 2.75 6.09
C ILE A 5 -7.10 1.46 6.90
N TYR A 6 -6.26 0.54 6.42
CA TYR A 6 -6.00 -0.75 7.07
C TYR A 6 -4.58 -0.75 7.63
N ASP A 7 -4.43 -1.02 8.93
CA ASP A 7 -3.11 -1.11 9.56
C ASP A 7 -2.47 -2.48 9.24
N PRO A 8 -1.36 -2.54 8.49
CA PRO A 8 -0.72 -3.79 8.12
C PRO A 8 -0.15 -4.56 9.31
N ARG A 9 0.01 -3.93 10.48
CA ARG A 9 0.44 -4.59 11.73
C ARG A 9 -0.70 -5.35 12.41
N CYS A 10 -1.94 -5.09 12.02
CA CYS A 10 -3.11 -5.79 12.53
C CYS A 10 -3.56 -6.85 11.52
N CYS A 11 -2.98 -8.05 11.54
CA CYS A 11 -3.29 -9.12 10.57
C CYS A 11 -4.78 -9.45 10.37
N LEU A 12 -5.65 -9.00 11.28
CA LEU A 12 -7.10 -9.11 11.17
C LEU A 12 -7.73 -8.21 10.08
N TRP A 13 -7.01 -7.20 9.57
CA TRP A 13 -7.51 -6.30 8.52
C TRP A 13 -7.97 -7.05 7.26
N PHE A 14 -7.33 -8.19 6.95
CA PHE A 14 -7.70 -9.03 5.81
C PHE A 14 -9.09 -9.66 5.99
N PHE A 15 -9.48 -10.02 7.23
CA PHE A 15 -10.81 -10.58 7.49
C PHE A 15 -11.91 -9.55 7.28
N ASP A 16 -11.66 -8.28 7.60
CA ASP A 16 -12.63 -7.21 7.37
C ASP A 16 -12.86 -6.96 5.87
N LEU A 17 -11.80 -7.05 5.05
CA LEU A 17 -11.93 -6.96 3.60
C LEU A 17 -12.84 -8.05 3.03
N VAL A 18 -12.68 -9.29 3.51
CA VAL A 18 -13.53 -10.42 3.10
C VAL A 18 -14.95 -10.28 3.65
N ARG A 19 -15.09 -9.96 4.94
CA ARG A 19 -16.37 -9.87 5.66
C ARG A 19 -17.28 -8.80 5.07
N PHE A 20 -16.73 -7.63 4.75
CA PHE A 20 -17.49 -6.48 4.27
C PHE A 20 -17.52 -6.37 2.74
N GLY A 21 -16.90 -7.33 2.03
CA GLY A 21 -16.88 -7.34 0.56
C GLY A 21 -16.24 -6.07 -0.03
N VAL A 22 -15.29 -5.47 0.70
CA VAL A 22 -14.70 -4.18 0.32
C VAL A 22 -13.87 -4.38 -0.94
N ARG A 23 -14.34 -3.80 -2.04
CA ARG A 23 -13.58 -3.70 -3.29
C ARG A 23 -12.64 -2.50 -3.21
N ALA A 24 -11.54 -2.65 -2.48
CA ALA A 24 -10.46 -1.68 -2.46
C ALA A 24 -9.36 -2.11 -3.45
N GLU A 25 -8.90 -1.18 -4.27
CA GLU A 25 -7.67 -1.37 -5.05
C GLU A 25 -6.47 -1.24 -4.09
N PRO A 26 -5.62 -2.27 -3.95
CA PRO A 26 -4.43 -2.18 -3.11
C PRO A 26 -3.61 -0.95 -3.51
N THR A 27 -3.23 -0.13 -2.54
CA THR A 27 -2.57 1.14 -2.81
C THR A 27 -1.40 1.29 -1.86
N TRP A 28 -0.21 1.50 -2.42
CA TRP A 28 1.05 1.58 -1.68
C TRP A 28 1.45 3.04 -1.57
N ILE A 29 1.51 3.55 -0.34
CA ILE A 29 1.86 4.93 -0.03
C ILE A 29 3.11 4.92 0.84
N LEU A 30 4.11 5.70 0.46
CA LEU A 30 5.33 5.92 1.24
C LEU A 30 5.54 7.43 1.37
N ASP A 31 5.77 7.92 2.59
CA ASP A 31 5.93 9.35 2.91
C ASP A 31 4.82 10.24 2.33
N GLY A 32 3.57 9.77 2.42
CA GLY A 32 2.40 10.51 1.92
C GLY A 32 2.29 10.60 0.39
N ARG A 33 3.18 9.95 -0.37
CA ARG A 33 3.12 9.88 -1.83
C ARG A 33 2.67 8.50 -2.27
N LEU A 34 1.81 8.47 -3.28
CA LEU A 34 1.38 7.25 -3.95
C LEU A 34 2.56 6.64 -4.72
N LEU A 35 2.99 5.44 -4.34
CA LEU A 35 4.01 4.67 -5.06
C LEU A 35 3.39 3.77 -6.13
N PHE A 36 2.36 3.01 -5.78
CA PHE A 36 1.72 2.02 -6.66
C PHE A 36 0.24 1.83 -6.35
N ARG A 37 -0.51 1.43 -7.39
CA ARG A 37 -1.84 0.84 -7.27
C ARG A 37 -1.79 -0.61 -7.79
N GLY A 38 -2.57 -1.49 -7.18
CA GLY A 38 -2.50 -2.93 -7.39
C GLY A 38 -1.41 -3.62 -6.58
N ILE A 39 -1.12 -4.87 -6.93
CA ILE A 39 -0.08 -5.70 -6.30
C ILE A 39 1.15 -5.67 -7.22
N PRO A 40 2.20 -4.90 -6.90
CA PRO A 40 3.40 -4.83 -7.73
C PRO A 40 4.27 -6.08 -7.60
N GLY A 41 5.15 -6.28 -8.58
CA GLY A 41 6.28 -7.21 -8.40
C GLY A 41 7.26 -6.70 -7.35
N TRP A 42 8.01 -7.62 -6.73
CA TRP A 42 9.01 -7.24 -5.71
C TRP A 42 10.06 -6.27 -6.26
N GLU A 43 10.61 -6.55 -7.45
CA GLU A 43 11.64 -5.68 -8.05
C GLU A 43 11.10 -4.27 -8.37
N GLU A 44 9.88 -4.17 -8.92
CA GLU A 44 9.23 -2.88 -9.20
C GLU A 44 8.99 -2.06 -7.94
N LEU A 45 8.57 -2.72 -6.85
CA LEU A 45 8.37 -2.09 -5.56
C LEU A 45 9.71 -1.63 -4.96
N ARG A 46 10.72 -2.50 -5.00
CA ARG A 46 12.07 -2.23 -4.49
C ARG A 46 12.70 -1.04 -5.19
N GLU A 47 12.68 -1.00 -6.52
CA GLU A 47 13.23 0.12 -7.30
C GLU A 47 12.61 1.46 -6.87
N LYS A 48 11.29 1.53 -6.68
CA LYS A 48 10.63 2.78 -6.26
C LYS A 48 10.91 3.17 -4.81
N ILE A 49 11.18 2.21 -3.93
CA ILE A 49 11.58 2.48 -2.55
C ILE A 49 13.03 2.98 -2.52
N ASP A 50 13.94 2.27 -3.20
CA ASP A 50 15.38 2.55 -3.22
C ASP A 50 15.67 3.89 -3.90
N MET A 51 14.97 4.22 -5.00
CA MET A 51 15.07 5.52 -5.69
C MET A 51 14.67 6.72 -4.80
N LYS A 52 13.96 6.46 -3.70
CA LYS A 52 13.53 7.47 -2.71
C LYS A 52 14.57 7.63 -1.58
N GLY A 53 15.40 6.62 -1.32
CA GLY A 53 16.47 6.64 -0.32
C GLY A 53 17.65 7.54 -0.68
N GLU A 54 17.82 7.87 -1.97
CA GLU A 54 18.91 8.72 -2.47
C GLU A 54 18.54 10.22 -2.56
N GLY A 55 17.32 10.60 -2.19
CA GLY A 55 16.81 11.98 -2.30
C GLY A 55 16.51 12.68 -0.97
N GLY A 56 17.14 12.25 0.13
CA GLY A 56 17.00 12.86 1.45
C GLY A 56 18.10 13.88 1.74
N GLU A 57 17.89 15.14 1.32
CA GLU A 57 18.44 16.34 1.98
C GLU A 57 17.49 16.83 3.07
#